data_AF-A0A7U9X356-F1
#
_entry.id   AF-A0A7U9X356-F1
#
_cell.length_a   1.000
_cell.length_b   1.000
_cell.length_c   1.000
_cell.angle_alpha   90.00
_cell.angle_beta   90.00
_cell.angle_gamma   90.00
#
_symmetry.space_group_name_H-M   'P 1'
#
loop_
_entity.id
_entity.type
_entity.pdbx_description
1 polymer ?
#
loop_
_entity_poly.entity_id
_entity_poly.type
_entity_poly.pdbx_seq_one_letter_code
_entity_poly.pdbx_strand_id
1 'polypeptide(L)'
;MYWDTHMHCRFSGDSTADPKAMIESSIEKKLEGICFTDHIDWDYPGPTPFHFDPEEYMQTLQPLAEQYSSQIRVHIGVELGLQPHLKERYHAFVEAADFDQVIGSSHVVHGFDPYYPEFYEGKTQDGAYLEYFTSILENLAVFDDFDVYGHIDYVVRYGPNKNSGYSYRKFQDVIDEILKTLIAKGKGIELNMAGFKYGLHHPHPTEEILKRYKELGGEILTLGSDAHAPDQIAYDYHRLSSLLANAGFTHYTVFRKRKPVFFQTGR
;
A
#
# COMPACT_ATOMS: atom_id res chain seq x y z
N MET A 1 20.01 5.47 1.31
CA MET A 1 18.99 5.47 2.37
C MET A 1 17.66 5.19 1.67
N TYR A 2 16.51 5.14 2.33
CA TYR A 2 15.25 4.79 1.68
C TYR A 2 14.20 5.88 1.85
N TRP A 3 13.16 5.80 1.03
CA TRP A 3 11.90 6.51 1.24
C TRP A 3 10.90 5.60 1.93
N ASP A 4 9.93 6.20 2.61
CA ASP A 4 8.73 5.51 3.09
C ASP A 4 7.50 6.11 2.40
N THR A 5 6.91 5.38 1.46
CA THR A 5 5.86 5.88 0.57
C THR A 5 4.47 5.34 0.91
N HIS A 6 4.27 4.86 2.13
CA HIS A 6 2.96 4.43 2.63
C HIS A 6 2.85 4.70 4.13
N MET A 7 2.11 5.73 4.50
CA MET A 7 1.84 6.09 5.90
C MET A 7 0.58 6.93 6.07
N HIS A 8 0.03 6.88 7.28
CA HIS A 8 -1.27 7.42 7.65
C HIS A 8 -1.13 8.38 8.82
N CYS A 9 -1.82 9.50 8.73
CA CYS A 9 -1.96 10.47 9.80
C CYS A 9 -3.44 10.60 10.19
N ARG A 10 -3.77 11.61 11.00
CA ARG A 10 -5.15 11.86 11.49
C ARG A 10 -6.25 12.02 10.42
N PHE A 11 -5.93 12.01 9.12
CA PHE A 11 -6.91 11.99 8.04
C PHE A 11 -7.46 10.58 7.77
N SER A 12 -6.70 9.54 8.12
CA SER A 12 -7.17 8.15 8.14
C SER A 12 -7.94 7.88 9.43
N GLY A 13 -9.11 7.26 9.32
CA GLY A 13 -10.03 7.05 10.44
C GLY A 13 -9.50 6.16 11.58
N ASP A 14 -8.43 5.43 11.34
CA ASP A 14 -7.73 4.54 12.25
C ASP A 14 -6.36 5.07 12.72
N SER A 15 -6.03 6.31 12.39
CA SER A 15 -4.84 7.01 12.87
C SER A 15 -5.20 8.28 13.63
N THR A 16 -4.40 8.61 14.64
CA THR A 16 -4.48 9.89 15.36
C THR A 16 -3.17 10.68 15.27
N ALA A 17 -2.23 10.22 14.44
CA ALA A 17 -0.91 10.80 14.35
C ALA A 17 -0.95 12.23 13.77
N ASP A 18 -0.21 13.14 14.42
CA ASP A 18 0.03 14.47 13.88
C ASP A 18 0.99 14.35 12.67
N PRO A 19 0.62 14.85 11.48
CA PRO A 19 1.51 14.85 10.31
C PRO A 19 2.88 15.45 10.60
N LYS A 20 2.95 16.48 11.46
CA LYS A 20 4.22 17.08 11.86
C LYS A 20 5.11 16.09 12.62
N ALA A 21 4.55 15.35 13.56
CA ALA A 21 5.28 14.33 14.33
C ALA A 21 5.77 13.18 13.43
N MET A 22 4.98 12.81 12.41
CA MET A 22 5.38 11.82 11.40
C MET A 22 6.60 12.31 10.59
N ILE A 23 6.59 13.58 10.14
CA ILE A 23 7.73 14.20 9.43
C ILE A 23 8.98 14.23 10.32
N GLU A 24 8.84 14.68 11.57
CA GLU A 24 9.95 14.79 12.51
C GLU A 24 10.59 13.43 12.80
N SER A 25 9.78 12.38 13.03
CA SER A 25 10.31 11.02 13.21
C SER A 25 10.98 10.47 11.96
N SER A 26 10.49 10.82 10.77
CA SER A 26 11.11 10.45 9.49
C SER A 26 12.50 11.06 9.32
N ILE A 27 12.69 12.31 9.76
CA ILE A 27 13.99 12.98 9.79
C ILE A 27 14.94 12.28 10.78
N GLU A 28 14.47 11.95 11.98
CA GLU A 28 15.26 11.21 12.98
C GLU A 28 15.71 9.85 12.46
N LYS A 29 14.86 9.17 11.70
CA LYS A 29 15.13 7.89 11.02
C LYS A 29 15.97 8.04 9.75
N LYS A 30 16.34 9.27 9.37
CA LYS A 30 17.21 9.59 8.23
C LYS A 30 16.66 9.07 6.90
N LEU A 31 15.34 9.13 6.72
CA LEU A 31 14.72 8.85 5.43
C LEU A 31 15.08 9.94 4.40
N GLU A 32 15.19 9.55 3.14
CA GLU A 32 15.44 10.51 2.04
C GLU A 32 14.18 11.30 1.66
N GLY A 33 13.01 10.74 1.99
CA GLY A 33 11.72 11.36 1.83
C GLY A 33 10.59 10.44 2.27
N ILE A 34 9.38 10.99 2.30
CA ILE A 34 8.16 10.28 2.68
C ILE A 34 7.00 10.62 1.73
N CYS A 35 5.98 9.76 1.68
CA CYS A 35 4.69 10.04 1.06
C CYS A 35 3.57 9.71 2.05
N PHE A 36 2.77 10.71 2.44
CA PHE A 36 1.50 10.43 3.12
C PHE A 36 0.52 9.79 2.13
N THR A 37 -0.25 8.80 2.57
CA THR A 37 -1.18 8.04 1.72
C THR A 37 -2.42 7.66 2.51
N ASP A 38 -3.06 8.66 3.11
CA ASP A 38 -4.23 8.45 3.95
C ASP A 38 -5.39 7.78 3.19
N HIS A 39 -6.28 7.12 3.94
CA HIS A 39 -7.33 6.26 3.40
C HIS A 39 -8.49 7.03 2.73
N ILE A 40 -8.91 6.51 1.57
CA ILE A 40 -10.22 6.73 0.95
C ILE A 40 -10.89 5.37 0.71
N ASP A 41 -11.76 5.01 1.64
CA ASP A 41 -12.59 3.81 1.64
C ASP A 41 -14.06 4.21 1.80
N TRP A 42 -14.72 4.53 0.69
CA TRP A 42 -16.16 4.70 0.70
C TRP A 42 -16.86 3.36 0.85
N ASP A 43 -18.05 3.39 1.44
CA ASP A 43 -18.84 2.20 1.77
C ASP A 43 -18.09 1.19 2.65
N TYR A 44 -17.09 1.65 3.41
CA TYR A 44 -16.40 0.82 4.40
C TYR A 44 -17.38 0.32 5.47
N PRO A 45 -17.34 -0.97 5.84
CA PRO A 45 -18.25 -1.52 6.84
C PRO A 45 -17.88 -1.01 8.24
N GLY A 46 -18.71 -0.11 8.79
CA GLY A 46 -18.56 0.36 10.17
C GLY A 46 -18.90 1.83 10.36
N PRO A 47 -18.80 2.33 11.60
CA PRO A 47 -19.11 3.73 11.91
C PRO A 47 -17.96 4.70 11.62
N THR A 48 -16.73 4.21 11.48
CA THR A 48 -15.54 5.04 11.29
C THR A 48 -15.48 5.55 9.85
N PRO A 49 -15.41 6.87 9.63
CA PRO A 49 -15.21 7.40 8.29
C PRO A 49 -13.75 7.21 7.87
N PHE A 50 -13.56 6.57 6.72
CA PHE A 50 -12.27 6.46 6.03
C PHE A 50 -12.27 7.32 4.77
N HIS A 51 -12.68 8.58 4.90
CA HIS A 51 -12.60 9.51 3.78
C HIS A 51 -12.41 10.93 4.29
N PHE A 52 -11.74 11.72 3.47
CA PHE A 52 -11.47 13.13 3.74
C PHE A 52 -11.73 13.98 2.50
N ASP A 53 -11.77 15.28 2.68
CA ASP A 53 -11.81 16.24 1.59
C ASP A 53 -10.39 16.47 1.03
N PRO A 54 -10.15 16.32 -0.28
CA PRO A 54 -8.81 16.43 -0.86
C PRO A 54 -8.26 17.86 -0.79
N GLU A 55 -9.11 18.89 -0.77
CA GLU A 55 -8.68 20.28 -0.61
C GLU A 55 -8.17 20.52 0.82
N GLU A 56 -8.90 20.08 1.84
CA GLU A 56 -8.48 20.17 3.25
C GLU A 56 -7.15 19.42 3.49
N TYR A 57 -7.02 18.24 2.88
CA TYR A 57 -5.81 17.42 2.95
C TYR A 57 -4.59 18.16 2.39
N MET A 58 -4.72 18.73 1.20
CA MET A 58 -3.66 19.51 0.56
C MET A 58 -3.34 20.79 1.34
N GLN A 59 -4.35 21.53 1.79
CA GLN A 59 -4.17 22.75 2.59
C GLN A 59 -3.44 22.48 3.92
N THR A 60 -3.57 21.26 4.46
CA THR A 60 -2.87 20.86 5.69
C THR A 60 -1.43 20.40 5.42
N LEU A 61 -1.23 19.54 4.42
CA LEU A 61 0.05 18.88 4.21
C LEU A 61 1.05 19.69 3.37
N GLN A 62 0.59 20.50 2.40
CA GLN A 62 1.49 21.29 1.56
C GLN A 62 2.33 22.30 2.36
N PRO A 63 1.77 23.09 3.31
CA PRO A 63 2.58 23.99 4.12
C PRO A 63 3.64 23.27 4.96
N LEU A 64 3.33 22.07 5.44
CA LEU A 64 4.29 21.23 6.17
C LEU A 64 5.40 20.74 5.22
N ALA A 65 5.04 20.28 4.02
CA ALA A 65 6.02 19.88 3.02
C ALA A 65 6.99 21.01 2.67
N GLU A 66 6.49 22.25 2.53
CA GLU A 66 7.32 23.44 2.32
C GLU A 66 8.21 23.77 3.52
N GLN A 67 7.63 23.76 4.73
CA GLN A 67 8.33 24.06 5.99
C GLN A 67 9.55 23.14 6.21
N TYR A 68 9.43 21.85 5.87
CA TYR A 68 10.47 20.85 6.10
C TYR A 68 11.35 20.57 4.87
N SER A 69 11.15 21.28 3.75
CA SER A 69 11.80 21.02 2.45
C SER A 69 13.34 21.05 2.46
N SER A 70 13.97 21.73 3.42
CA SER A 70 15.42 21.75 3.59
C SER A 70 15.98 20.54 4.35
N GLN A 71 15.11 19.75 4.99
CA GLN A 71 15.46 18.62 5.86
C GLN A 71 15.06 17.28 5.27
N ILE A 72 13.85 17.20 4.70
CA ILE A 72 13.29 15.98 4.11
C ILE A 72 12.32 16.34 2.98
N ARG A 73 12.19 15.46 2.00
CA ARG A 73 11.16 15.58 0.96
C ARG A 73 9.86 14.96 1.46
N VAL A 74 8.78 15.72 1.37
CA VAL A 74 7.45 15.25 1.74
C VAL A 74 6.59 15.25 0.46
N HIS A 75 6.07 14.07 0.12
CA HIS A 75 5.10 13.85 -0.95
C HIS A 75 3.72 13.62 -0.35
N ILE A 76 2.70 13.96 -1.13
CA ILE A 76 1.30 13.86 -0.73
C ILE A 76 0.60 12.94 -1.72
N GLY A 77 0.24 11.76 -1.27
CA GLY A 77 -0.48 10.75 -2.02
C GLY A 77 -1.77 10.35 -1.31
N VAL A 78 -2.36 9.24 -1.76
CA VAL A 78 -3.57 8.68 -1.17
C VAL A 78 -3.57 7.16 -1.34
N GLU A 79 -4.19 6.45 -0.40
CA GLU A 79 -4.53 5.05 -0.56
C GLU A 79 -6.05 4.91 -0.78
N LEU A 80 -6.43 4.35 -1.93
CA LEU A 80 -7.81 4.10 -2.30
C LEU A 80 -8.15 2.64 -2.00
N GLY A 81 -9.09 2.40 -1.09
CA GLY A 81 -9.71 1.10 -0.93
C GLY A 81 -10.70 0.84 -2.06
N LEU A 82 -10.25 0.11 -3.09
CA LEU A 82 -10.98 -0.08 -4.34
C LEU A 82 -12.17 -1.02 -4.18
N GLN A 83 -13.32 -0.58 -4.70
CA GLN A 83 -14.50 -1.42 -4.93
C GLN A 83 -15.10 -1.12 -6.32
N PRO A 84 -15.61 -2.10 -7.07
CA PRO A 84 -15.92 -1.90 -8.48
C PRO A 84 -17.00 -0.85 -8.77
N HIS A 85 -18.00 -0.71 -7.88
CA HIS A 85 -19.12 0.22 -8.04
C HIS A 85 -18.78 1.68 -7.76
N LEU A 86 -17.55 1.98 -7.32
CA LEU A 86 -17.09 3.31 -6.94
C LEU A 86 -16.12 3.95 -7.95
N LYS A 87 -15.88 3.31 -9.10
CA LYS A 87 -14.87 3.75 -10.09
C LYS A 87 -14.97 5.23 -10.49
N GLU A 88 -16.18 5.75 -10.75
CA GLU A 88 -16.37 7.15 -11.13
C GLU A 88 -16.02 8.10 -9.99
N ARG A 89 -16.26 7.68 -8.74
CA ARG A 89 -15.97 8.47 -7.55
C ARG A 89 -14.46 8.52 -7.29
N TYR A 90 -13.74 7.43 -7.51
CA TYR A 90 -12.27 7.42 -7.41
C TYR A 90 -11.64 8.36 -8.45
N HIS A 91 -12.08 8.31 -9.72
CA HIS A 91 -11.58 9.22 -10.75
C HIS A 91 -11.80 10.69 -10.36
N ALA A 92 -13.02 11.05 -9.93
CA ALA A 92 -13.31 12.42 -9.52
C ALA A 92 -12.45 12.89 -8.34
N PHE A 93 -12.15 12.00 -7.37
CA PHE A 93 -11.31 12.32 -6.23
C PHE A 93 -9.84 12.49 -6.62
N VAL A 94 -9.31 11.59 -7.44
CA VAL A 94 -7.93 11.64 -7.92
C VAL A 94 -7.69 12.87 -8.79
N GLU A 95 -8.67 13.31 -9.57
CA GLU A 95 -8.61 14.56 -10.37
C GLU A 95 -8.75 15.84 -9.54
N ALA A 96 -9.28 15.75 -8.31
CA ALA A 96 -9.54 16.92 -7.47
C ALA A 96 -8.27 17.54 -6.87
N ALA A 97 -7.14 16.82 -6.86
CA ALA A 97 -5.88 17.32 -6.31
C ALA A 97 -4.64 16.72 -7.01
N ASP A 98 -3.52 17.46 -6.93
CA ASP A 98 -2.24 17.05 -7.51
C ASP A 98 -1.50 16.03 -6.61
N PHE A 99 -1.99 14.78 -6.55
CA PHE A 99 -1.32 13.72 -5.79
C PHE A 99 0.03 13.31 -6.40
N ASP A 100 1.02 13.07 -5.56
CA ASP A 100 2.31 12.52 -5.95
C ASP A 100 2.23 11.03 -6.25
N GLN A 101 1.47 10.27 -5.47
CA GLN A 101 1.27 8.82 -5.59
C GLN A 101 -0.17 8.44 -5.27
N VAL A 102 -0.73 7.48 -6.01
CA VAL A 102 -2.00 6.82 -5.68
C VAL A 102 -1.77 5.33 -5.50
N ILE A 103 -2.05 4.82 -4.30
CA ILE A 103 -2.08 3.38 -4.01
C ILE A 103 -3.51 2.88 -4.22
N GLY A 104 -3.68 1.82 -5.00
CA GLY A 104 -4.93 1.05 -5.02
C GLY A 104 -4.81 -0.14 -4.09
N SER A 105 -5.79 -0.35 -3.20
CA SER A 105 -5.78 -1.43 -2.20
C SER A 105 -7.12 -2.15 -2.15
N SER A 106 -7.12 -3.38 -1.63
CA SER A 106 -8.36 -4.13 -1.34
C SER A 106 -8.54 -4.26 0.17
N HIS A 107 -9.32 -3.37 0.76
CA HIS A 107 -9.71 -3.44 2.18
C HIS A 107 -11.11 -4.06 2.36
N VAL A 108 -12.01 -3.85 1.40
CA VAL A 108 -13.37 -4.38 1.44
C VAL A 108 -13.58 -5.34 0.28
N VAL A 109 -14.03 -6.55 0.59
CA VAL A 109 -14.37 -7.59 -0.38
C VAL A 109 -15.83 -7.96 -0.21
N HIS A 110 -16.63 -7.64 -1.23
CA HIS A 110 -18.08 -7.91 -1.25
C HIS A 110 -18.83 -7.40 -0.01
N GLY A 111 -18.41 -6.23 0.51
CA GLY A 111 -19.02 -5.58 1.68
C GLY A 111 -18.43 -5.98 3.04
N PHE A 112 -17.37 -6.79 3.06
CA PHE A 112 -16.72 -7.25 4.30
C PHE A 112 -15.23 -6.91 4.28
N ASP A 113 -14.69 -6.46 5.41
CA ASP A 113 -13.23 -6.31 5.58
C ASP A 113 -12.62 -7.62 6.10
N PRO A 114 -11.59 -8.18 5.44
CA PRO A 114 -10.81 -9.32 5.94
C PRO A 114 -10.24 -9.19 7.35
N TYR A 115 -10.15 -8.00 7.91
CA TYR A 115 -9.83 -7.74 9.31
C TYR A 115 -10.81 -8.44 10.27
N TYR A 116 -12.09 -8.47 9.89
CA TYR A 116 -13.17 -8.96 10.76
C TYR A 116 -13.49 -10.45 10.50
N PRO A 117 -13.80 -11.24 11.55
CA PRO A 117 -14.18 -12.64 11.43
C PRO A 117 -15.32 -12.92 10.43
N GLU A 118 -16.24 -11.97 10.29
CA GLU A 118 -17.41 -12.00 9.41
C GLU A 118 -17.03 -12.30 7.95
N PHE A 119 -15.87 -11.83 7.48
CA PHE A 119 -15.39 -12.15 6.12
C PHE A 119 -15.15 -13.66 5.91
N TYR A 120 -14.80 -14.39 6.97
CA TYR A 120 -14.46 -15.81 6.93
C TYR A 120 -15.63 -16.73 7.27
N GLU A 121 -16.78 -16.19 7.70
CA GLU A 121 -17.92 -17.00 8.11
C GLU A 121 -18.44 -17.88 6.96
N GLY A 122 -18.59 -19.18 7.25
CA GLY A 122 -19.03 -20.17 6.25
C GLY A 122 -17.99 -20.51 5.18
N LYS A 123 -16.76 -19.98 5.25
CA LYS A 123 -15.68 -20.21 4.27
C LYS A 123 -14.54 -21.03 4.88
N THR A 124 -13.84 -21.78 4.05
CA THR A 124 -12.50 -22.26 4.41
C THR A 124 -11.51 -21.08 4.28
N GLN A 125 -10.38 -21.13 4.99
CA GLN A 125 -9.34 -20.09 4.85
C GLN A 125 -8.89 -19.96 3.38
N ASP A 126 -8.62 -21.08 2.71
CA ASP A 126 -8.17 -21.05 1.32
C ASP A 126 -9.29 -20.50 0.40
N GLY A 127 -10.57 -20.75 0.70
CA GLY A 127 -11.70 -20.16 -0.02
C GLY A 127 -11.78 -18.64 0.16
N ALA A 128 -11.62 -18.13 1.38
CA ALA A 128 -11.64 -16.71 1.67
C ALA A 128 -10.45 -15.97 1.02
N TYR A 129 -9.27 -16.57 1.01
CA TYR A 129 -8.09 -16.01 0.34
C TYR A 129 -8.27 -15.98 -1.17
N LEU A 130 -8.82 -17.05 -1.76
CA LEU A 130 -9.11 -17.07 -3.20
C LEU A 130 -10.13 -16.00 -3.58
N GLU A 131 -11.18 -15.81 -2.76
CA GLU A 131 -12.16 -14.73 -2.96
C GLU A 131 -11.49 -13.36 -2.90
N TYR A 132 -10.61 -13.12 -1.93
CA TYR A 132 -9.86 -11.88 -1.82
C TYR A 132 -8.97 -11.62 -3.04
N PHE A 133 -8.18 -12.60 -3.49
CA PHE A 133 -7.35 -12.41 -4.69
C PHE A 133 -8.20 -12.21 -5.95
N THR A 134 -9.35 -12.88 -6.04
CA THR A 134 -10.26 -12.71 -7.18
C THR A 134 -10.85 -11.30 -7.22
N SER A 135 -11.20 -10.72 -6.07
CA SER A 135 -11.74 -9.35 -6.02
C SER A 135 -10.73 -8.29 -6.47
N ILE A 136 -9.42 -8.53 -6.31
CA ILE A 136 -8.38 -7.67 -6.90
C ILE A 136 -8.54 -7.63 -8.43
N LEU A 137 -8.74 -8.78 -9.09
CA LEU A 137 -8.96 -8.81 -10.54
C LEU A 137 -10.24 -8.08 -10.96
N GLU A 138 -11.30 -8.15 -10.15
CA GLU A 138 -12.54 -7.41 -10.38
C GLU A 138 -12.31 -5.89 -10.31
N ASN A 139 -11.55 -5.42 -9.32
CA ASN A 139 -11.13 -4.03 -9.21
C ASN A 139 -10.31 -3.58 -10.43
N LEU A 140 -9.30 -4.37 -10.81
CA LEU A 140 -8.41 -4.08 -11.95
C LEU A 140 -9.13 -4.09 -13.31
N ALA A 141 -10.25 -4.81 -13.41
CA ALA A 141 -11.08 -4.84 -14.62
C ALA A 141 -11.82 -3.52 -14.86
N VAL A 142 -12.09 -2.73 -13.81
CA VAL A 142 -12.94 -1.54 -13.91
C VAL A 142 -12.23 -0.23 -13.58
N PHE A 143 -11.09 -0.28 -12.89
CA PHE A 143 -10.35 0.90 -12.46
C PHE A 143 -8.83 0.71 -12.60
N ASP A 144 -8.14 1.70 -13.15
CA ASP A 144 -6.68 1.72 -13.27
C ASP A 144 -6.06 3.11 -13.12
N ASP A 145 -6.77 4.08 -12.55
CA ASP A 145 -6.21 5.40 -12.20
C ASP A 145 -5.54 5.38 -10.81
N PHE A 146 -4.57 4.48 -10.67
CA PHE A 146 -3.65 4.40 -9.54
C PHE A 146 -2.23 4.12 -10.06
N ASP A 147 -1.22 4.13 -9.20
CA ASP A 147 0.19 3.95 -9.60
C ASP A 147 0.74 2.58 -9.20
N VAL A 148 0.43 2.14 -7.97
CA VAL A 148 0.83 0.84 -7.42
C VAL A 148 -0.33 0.17 -6.70
N TYR A 149 -0.33 -1.16 -6.66
CA TYR A 149 -1.26 -1.91 -5.82
C TYR A 149 -0.62 -2.19 -4.45
N GLY A 150 -1.27 -1.74 -3.38
CA GLY A 150 -0.84 -1.90 -1.99
C GLY A 150 -1.01 -3.34 -1.51
N HIS A 151 -0.16 -3.76 -0.57
CA HIS A 151 -0.24 -5.02 0.21
C HIS A 151 -1.16 -6.13 -0.37
N ILE A 152 -0.83 -6.64 -1.57
CA ILE A 152 -1.67 -7.53 -2.42
C ILE A 152 -2.18 -8.79 -1.70
N ASP A 153 -1.56 -9.20 -0.61
CA ASP A 153 -1.94 -10.35 0.21
C ASP A 153 -2.40 -9.96 1.63
N TYR A 154 -2.94 -8.76 1.83
CA TYR A 154 -3.48 -8.25 3.10
C TYR A 154 -4.34 -9.26 3.86
N VAL A 155 -5.20 -10.00 3.16
CA VAL A 155 -6.07 -11.06 3.71
C VAL A 155 -5.32 -12.08 4.55
N VAL A 156 -4.05 -12.33 4.22
CA VAL A 156 -3.17 -13.24 4.95
C VAL A 156 -3.10 -12.76 6.40
N ARG A 157 -2.81 -11.49 6.67
CA ARG A 157 -2.66 -10.96 8.04
C ARG A 157 -3.75 -11.38 9.04
N TYR A 158 -4.98 -11.59 8.60
CA TYR A 158 -6.15 -11.86 9.46
C TYR A 158 -6.77 -13.25 9.31
N GLY A 159 -6.17 -14.13 8.52
CA GLY A 159 -6.73 -15.46 8.31
C GLY A 159 -6.92 -16.24 9.62
N PRO A 160 -8.00 -17.03 9.75
CA PRO A 160 -8.41 -17.65 11.00
C PRO A 160 -7.36 -18.63 11.57
N ASN A 161 -6.50 -19.23 10.73
CA ASN A 161 -5.42 -20.11 11.19
C ASN A 161 -4.06 -19.40 11.29
N LYS A 162 -4.03 -18.07 11.45
CA LYS A 162 -2.81 -17.27 11.61
C LYS A 162 -1.78 -17.55 10.50
N ASN A 163 -2.26 -17.68 9.26
CA ASN A 163 -1.43 -17.97 8.08
C ASN A 163 -0.72 -19.31 8.06
N SER A 164 -1.11 -20.22 8.95
CA SER A 164 -0.61 -21.59 8.90
C SER A 164 -0.90 -22.20 7.53
N GLY A 165 0.16 -22.54 6.80
CA GLY A 165 0.07 -23.14 5.48
C GLY A 165 -0.31 -22.19 4.33
N TYR A 166 -0.28 -20.87 4.53
CA TYR A 166 -0.29 -19.94 3.40
C TYR A 166 1.00 -20.07 2.60
N SER A 167 0.89 -20.09 1.27
CA SER A 167 2.03 -19.92 0.38
C SER A 167 1.56 -19.41 -0.97
N TYR A 168 2.42 -18.65 -1.65
CA TYR A 168 2.19 -18.21 -3.03
C TYR A 168 1.74 -19.37 -3.94
N ARG A 169 2.36 -20.55 -3.82
CA ARG A 169 2.07 -21.72 -4.66
C ARG A 169 0.61 -22.17 -4.65
N LYS A 170 -0.11 -22.01 -3.52
CA LYS A 170 -1.53 -22.38 -3.42
C LYS A 170 -2.43 -21.50 -4.28
N PHE A 171 -2.04 -20.24 -4.47
CA PHE A 171 -2.82 -19.22 -5.17
C PHE A 171 -2.08 -18.68 -6.40
N GLN A 172 -1.09 -19.45 -6.89
CA GLN A 172 -0.17 -19.01 -7.92
C GLN A 172 -0.89 -18.53 -9.17
N ASP A 173 -1.92 -19.24 -9.63
CA ASP A 173 -2.62 -18.90 -10.87
C ASP A 173 -3.30 -17.53 -10.79
N VAL A 174 -4.01 -17.25 -9.70
CA VAL A 174 -4.70 -15.96 -9.51
C VAL A 174 -3.71 -14.84 -9.22
N ILE A 175 -2.67 -15.09 -8.41
CA ILE A 175 -1.64 -14.08 -8.12
C ILE A 175 -0.85 -13.74 -9.39
N ASP A 176 -0.44 -14.72 -10.19
CA ASP A 176 0.25 -14.47 -11.46
C ASP A 176 -0.61 -13.62 -12.40
N GLU A 177 -1.92 -13.85 -12.44
CA GLU A 177 -2.83 -13.07 -13.26
C GLU A 177 -2.95 -11.62 -12.77
N ILE A 178 -3.01 -11.39 -11.46
CA ILE A 178 -2.98 -10.04 -10.86
C ILE A 178 -1.68 -9.33 -11.26
N LEU A 179 -0.52 -9.97 -11.04
CA LEU A 179 0.78 -9.38 -11.33
C LEU A 179 0.93 -9.05 -12.82
N LYS A 180 0.55 -9.97 -13.72
CA LYS A 180 0.57 -9.71 -15.17
C LYS A 180 -0.36 -8.57 -15.56
N THR A 181 -1.55 -8.50 -14.97
CA THR A 181 -2.52 -7.43 -15.25
C THR A 181 -1.97 -6.07 -14.83
N LEU A 182 -1.36 -5.98 -13.64
CA LEU A 182 -0.69 -4.77 -13.17
C LEU A 182 0.44 -4.35 -14.11
N ILE A 183 1.32 -5.28 -14.50
CA ILE A 183 2.43 -5.01 -15.44
C ILE A 183 1.89 -4.52 -16.79
N ALA A 184 0.88 -5.19 -17.34
CA ALA A 184 0.28 -4.83 -18.63
C ALA A 184 -0.36 -3.43 -18.62
N LYS A 185 -0.88 -3.00 -17.46
CA LYS A 185 -1.43 -1.65 -17.23
C LYS A 185 -0.37 -0.61 -16.86
N GLY A 186 0.92 -0.98 -16.83
CA GLY A 186 2.02 -0.10 -16.44
C GLY A 186 2.01 0.27 -14.96
N LYS A 187 1.46 -0.58 -14.10
CA LYS A 187 1.33 -0.39 -12.65
C LYS A 187 2.39 -1.17 -11.88
N GLY A 188 2.70 -0.67 -10.69
CA GLY A 188 3.59 -1.33 -9.75
C GLY A 188 2.91 -2.12 -8.66
N ILE A 189 3.73 -2.69 -7.80
CA ILE A 189 3.31 -3.26 -6.51
C ILE A 189 4.07 -2.57 -5.38
N GLU A 190 3.59 -2.77 -4.17
CA GLU A 190 4.27 -2.33 -2.96
C GLU A 190 5.09 -3.45 -2.31
N LEU A 191 6.26 -3.11 -1.75
CA LEU A 191 6.91 -3.86 -0.67
C LEU A 191 6.56 -3.19 0.67
N ASN A 192 5.58 -3.77 1.36
CA ASN A 192 5.02 -3.25 2.58
C ASN A 192 5.54 -3.99 3.81
N MET A 193 6.10 -3.26 4.76
CA MET A 193 6.71 -3.80 5.98
C MET A 193 5.70 -4.08 7.11
N ALA A 194 4.41 -3.79 6.91
CA ALA A 194 3.34 -4.07 7.86
C ALA A 194 3.26 -5.55 8.23
N GLY A 195 3.60 -6.45 7.31
CA GLY A 195 3.64 -7.88 7.60
C GLY A 195 4.49 -8.17 8.85
N PHE A 196 5.72 -7.65 8.90
CA PHE A 196 6.59 -7.75 10.08
C PHE A 196 6.02 -7.03 11.30
N LYS A 197 5.47 -5.82 11.10
CA LYS A 197 4.88 -4.98 12.17
C LYS A 197 3.77 -5.70 12.93
N TYR A 198 2.96 -6.48 12.22
CA TYR A 198 1.83 -7.22 12.80
C TYR A 198 2.16 -8.69 13.10
N GLY A 199 3.44 -9.04 13.16
CA GLY A 199 3.91 -10.33 13.65
C GLY A 199 3.92 -11.45 12.61
N LEU A 200 3.75 -11.12 11.32
CA LEU A 200 4.11 -12.05 10.25
C LEU A 200 5.63 -12.11 10.12
N HIS A 201 6.13 -13.22 9.58
CA HIS A 201 7.57 -13.43 9.38
C HIS A 201 8.03 -13.06 7.96
N HIS A 202 7.19 -12.32 7.23
CA HIS A 202 7.39 -11.88 5.84
C HIS A 202 6.75 -10.49 5.65
N PRO A 203 7.15 -9.73 4.60
CA PRO A 203 6.46 -8.50 4.22
C PRO A 203 5.12 -8.81 3.54
N HIS A 204 4.38 -7.76 3.17
CA HIS A 204 3.28 -7.82 2.22
C HIS A 204 3.71 -7.24 0.86
N PRO A 205 3.56 -7.96 -0.26
CA PRO A 205 3.32 -9.39 -0.31
C PRO A 205 4.54 -10.22 0.12
N THR A 206 4.36 -11.52 0.32
CA THR A 206 5.48 -12.44 0.61
C THR A 206 6.63 -12.32 -0.38
N GLU A 207 7.84 -12.68 0.05
CA GLU A 207 9.05 -12.61 -0.77
C GLU A 207 8.95 -13.43 -2.06
N GLU A 208 8.20 -14.55 -2.05
CA GLU A 208 7.93 -15.34 -3.26
C GLU A 208 7.15 -14.55 -4.31
N ILE A 209 6.17 -13.73 -3.89
CA ILE A 209 5.37 -12.88 -4.78
C ILE A 209 6.23 -11.73 -5.33
N LEU A 210 7.07 -11.11 -4.50
CA LEU A 210 8.01 -10.06 -4.95
C LEU A 210 8.97 -10.59 -6.02
N LYS A 211 9.56 -11.76 -5.76
CA LYS A 211 10.43 -12.44 -6.72
C LYS A 211 9.67 -12.78 -8.00
N ARG A 212 8.44 -13.28 -7.88
CA ARG A 212 7.60 -13.62 -9.03
C ARG A 212 7.25 -12.40 -9.87
N TYR A 213 6.90 -11.28 -9.25
CA TYR A 213 6.63 -10.02 -9.94
C TYR A 213 7.84 -9.60 -10.79
N LYS A 214 9.05 -9.72 -10.24
CA LYS A 214 10.28 -9.47 -10.99
C LYS A 214 10.49 -10.43 -12.15
N GLU A 215 10.29 -11.74 -11.94
CA GLU A 215 10.39 -12.76 -13.00
C GLU A 215 9.40 -12.54 -14.15
N LEU A 216 8.24 -11.98 -13.87
CA LEU A 216 7.21 -11.61 -14.85
C LEU A 216 7.52 -10.30 -15.60
N GLY A 217 8.61 -9.61 -15.26
CA GLY A 217 9.03 -8.35 -15.90
C GLY A 217 8.56 -7.09 -15.19
N GLY A 218 8.10 -7.19 -13.94
CA GLY A 218 7.76 -6.06 -13.10
C GLY A 218 8.99 -5.24 -12.68
N GLU A 219 8.91 -3.92 -12.83
CA GLU A 219 10.00 -2.98 -12.48
C GLU A 219 9.57 -1.94 -11.43
N ILE A 220 8.27 -1.66 -11.30
CA ILE A 220 7.75 -0.62 -10.41
C ILE A 220 7.46 -1.24 -9.04
N LEU A 221 8.36 -0.99 -8.09
CA LEU A 221 8.25 -1.45 -6.71
C LEU A 221 8.42 -0.28 -5.74
N THR A 222 7.37 0.10 -5.01
CA THR A 222 7.42 1.12 -3.94
C THR A 222 7.75 0.48 -2.59
N LEU A 223 8.17 1.29 -1.61
CA LEU A 223 8.54 0.83 -0.26
C LEU A 223 7.63 1.52 0.76
N GLY A 224 6.94 0.75 1.60
CA GLY A 224 5.98 1.29 2.57
C GLY A 224 6.11 0.65 3.93
N SER A 225 5.91 1.41 5.00
CA SER A 225 5.79 0.87 6.37
C SER A 225 4.35 0.73 6.84
N ASP A 226 3.40 1.37 6.15
CA ASP A 226 1.99 1.45 6.53
C ASP A 226 1.83 2.09 7.92
N ALA A 227 2.71 3.05 8.24
CA ALA A 227 2.81 3.60 9.59
C ALA A 227 1.57 4.42 9.95
N HIS A 228 0.92 4.08 11.05
CA HIS A 228 -0.19 4.82 11.63
C HIS A 228 0.22 5.66 12.86
N ALA A 229 1.50 5.62 13.21
CA ALA A 229 2.09 6.39 14.30
C ALA A 229 3.59 6.63 14.05
N PRO A 230 4.20 7.69 14.64
CA PRO A 230 5.59 8.05 14.37
C PRO A 230 6.60 6.93 14.64
N ASP A 231 6.38 6.14 15.69
CA ASP A 231 7.27 5.02 16.06
C ASP A 231 7.23 3.87 15.05
N GLN A 232 6.17 3.78 14.24
CA GLN A 232 5.98 2.77 13.19
C GLN A 232 6.64 3.13 11.86
N ILE A 233 7.07 4.39 11.67
CA ILE A 233 7.72 4.82 10.43
C ILE A 233 8.98 3.99 10.16
N ALA A 234 9.21 3.63 8.90
CA ALA A 234 10.34 2.82 8.47
C ALA A 234 10.49 1.50 9.25
N TYR A 235 9.37 0.89 9.65
CA TYR A 235 9.37 -0.35 10.44
C TYR A 235 10.21 -1.45 9.78
N ASP A 236 11.20 -1.98 10.49
CA ASP A 236 12.11 -3.03 10.00
C ASP A 236 12.85 -2.72 8.67
N TYR A 237 13.03 -1.44 8.32
CA TYR A 237 13.70 -1.03 7.07
C TYR A 237 15.15 -1.51 6.92
N HIS A 238 15.80 -1.95 8.02
CA HIS A 238 17.11 -2.60 7.97
C HIS A 238 17.11 -3.89 7.12
N ARG A 239 15.94 -4.50 6.89
CA ARG A 239 15.76 -5.71 6.06
C ARG A 239 15.61 -5.42 4.56
N LEU A 240 15.30 -4.17 4.18
CA LEU A 240 14.96 -3.84 2.79
C LEU A 240 16.07 -4.22 1.80
N SER A 241 17.34 -4.00 2.16
CA SER A 241 18.46 -4.35 1.29
C SER A 241 18.46 -5.84 0.92
N SER A 242 18.27 -6.73 1.89
CA SER A 242 18.23 -8.17 1.63
C SER A 242 16.95 -8.60 0.93
N LEU A 243 15.80 -8.02 1.28
CA LEU A 243 14.52 -8.30 0.61
C LEU A 243 14.58 -7.93 -0.88
N LEU A 244 15.05 -6.72 -1.20
CA LEU A 244 15.19 -6.24 -2.58
C LEU A 244 16.19 -7.09 -3.36
N ALA A 245 17.37 -7.35 -2.80
CA ALA A 245 18.39 -8.17 -3.46
C ALA A 245 17.92 -9.60 -3.72
N ASN A 246 17.26 -10.24 -2.75
CA ASN A 246 16.76 -11.61 -2.88
C ASN A 246 15.60 -11.73 -3.88
N ALA A 247 14.77 -10.68 -4.00
CA ALA A 247 13.71 -10.59 -5.00
C ALA A 247 14.24 -10.18 -6.40
N GLY A 248 15.51 -9.80 -6.52
CA GLY A 248 16.15 -9.45 -7.80
C GLY A 248 16.02 -7.98 -8.20
N PHE A 249 15.69 -7.09 -7.27
CA PHE A 249 15.58 -5.65 -7.49
C PHE A 249 16.92 -4.93 -7.22
N THR A 250 17.32 -4.10 -8.19
CA THR A 250 18.47 -3.18 -8.08
C THR A 250 18.06 -1.73 -7.84
N HIS A 251 16.75 -1.49 -7.73
CA HIS A 251 16.16 -0.19 -7.53
C HIS A 251 14.78 -0.33 -6.87
N TYR A 252 14.29 0.77 -6.33
CA TYR A 252 12.89 0.94 -5.93
C TYR A 252 12.35 2.21 -6.57
N THR A 253 11.04 2.42 -6.49
CA THR A 253 10.34 3.52 -7.14
C THR A 253 9.76 4.46 -6.09
N VAL A 254 9.86 5.76 -6.37
CA VAL A 254 9.12 6.82 -5.70
C VAL A 254 8.36 7.58 -6.77
N PHE A 255 7.08 7.85 -6.54
CA PHE A 255 6.29 8.66 -7.48
C PHE A 255 6.38 10.14 -7.13
N ARG A 256 6.43 10.98 -8.17
CA ARG A 256 6.31 12.43 -8.07
C ARG A 256 5.33 12.91 -9.12
N LYS A 257 4.24 13.55 -8.70
CA LYS A 257 3.11 13.92 -9.58
C LYS A 257 2.70 12.76 -10.51
N ARG A 258 2.46 11.58 -9.94
CA ARG A 258 2.07 10.34 -10.66
C ARG A 258 3.12 9.82 -11.65
N LYS A 259 4.37 10.31 -11.62
CA LYS A 259 5.47 9.85 -12.49
C LYS A 259 6.50 9.04 -11.69
N PRO A 260 6.88 7.83 -12.14
CA PRO A 260 7.84 7.01 -11.42
C PRO A 260 9.25 7.58 -11.51
N VAL A 261 9.95 7.61 -10.39
CA VAL A 261 11.39 7.92 -10.27
C VAL A 261 12.10 6.73 -9.65
N PHE A 262 13.06 6.17 -10.36
CA PHE A 262 13.79 4.98 -9.94
C PHE A 262 15.04 5.33 -9.13
N PHE A 263 15.12 4.83 -7.90
CA PHE A 263 16.24 5.01 -6.99
C PHE A 263 17.05 3.71 -6.90
N GLN A 264 18.34 3.77 -7.18
CA GLN A 264 19.21 2.59 -7.09
C GLN A 264 19.31 2.10 -5.64
N THR A 265 19.18 0.79 -5.43
CA THR A 265 19.50 0.19 -4.14
C THR A 265 21.04 0.17 -4.02
N GLY A 266 21.57 0.75 -2.95
CA GLY A 266 23.02 0.78 -2.72
C GLY A 266 23.58 -0.65 -2.66
N ARG A 267 24.74 -0.87 -3.30
CA ARG A 267 25.53 -2.10 -3.11
C ARG A 267 26.24 -2.08 -1.77
#